data_AF-A0A813YQX1-F1
#
_entry.id   AF-A0A813YQX1-F1
#
_cell.length_a   1.000
_cell.length_b   1.000
_cell.length_c   1.000
_cell.angle_alpha   90.00
_cell.angle_beta   90.00
_cell.angle_gamma   90.00
#
_symmetry.space_group_name_H-M   'P 1'
#
loop_
_entity.id
_entity.type
_entity.pdbx_description
1 polymer ?
#
loop_
_entity_poly.entity_id
_entity_poly.type
_entity_poly.pdbx_seq_one_letter_code
_entity_poly.pdbx_strand_id
1 'polypeptide(L)'
;MSLGGTHVPGDFLCEDVLLELFQYFYVDELFYAFDGIINHFSSLLTICNVALHVRNVNTDFRKHILPYIEPKNVLSIRIPNMYQMASVDLSQFKCLGLLVLHNVTDHNWPRNLPRNIKSLIIHVRSKHRNKVLEKALALDSVQRLEFNSTCLHFGKSSEALHKPSSVKQLIFNSQRCFIDYTFLLINMPDLQLLKANQLFYPHRVDPNPLRFSELHTLDLICKHLDIDEMISFVKNVAACSLRQCRLVNITDSLSSTIAVILISCYFPDFHR
;
A
#
# COMPACT_ATOMS: atom_id res chain seq x y z
N MET A 1 47.16 -20.20 -35.86
CA MET A 1 46.46 -18.90 -35.88
C MET A 1 45.20 -19.04 -36.73
N SER A 2 44.03 -19.10 -36.09
CA SER A 2 42.77 -18.66 -36.70
C SER A 2 41.80 -18.38 -35.55
N LEU A 3 41.56 -17.09 -35.33
CA LEU A 3 40.54 -16.54 -34.45
C LEU A 3 39.16 -16.95 -35.00
N GLY A 4 38.29 -17.43 -34.12
CA GLY A 4 36.92 -17.81 -34.46
C GLY A 4 36.02 -17.93 -33.23
N GLY A 5 36.24 -17.05 -32.25
CA GLY A 5 35.33 -16.88 -31.12
C GLY A 5 34.31 -15.80 -31.44
N THR A 6 33.14 -16.19 -31.93
CA THR A 6 31.94 -15.36 -31.79
C THR A 6 31.29 -15.68 -30.45
N HIS A 7 31.87 -15.15 -29.38
CA HIS A 7 31.12 -14.99 -28.13
C HIS A 7 30.08 -13.89 -28.39
N VAL A 8 28.81 -14.28 -28.49
CA VAL A 8 27.70 -13.35 -28.36
C VAL A 8 27.63 -12.97 -26.87
N PRO A 9 27.83 -11.70 -26.48
CA PRO A 9 27.68 -11.28 -25.10
C PRO A 9 26.18 -11.24 -24.79
N GLY A 10 25.65 -12.33 -24.23
CA GLY A 10 24.22 -12.45 -23.93
C GLY A 10 23.81 -13.76 -23.25
N ASP A 11 24.67 -14.77 -23.25
CA ASP A 11 24.34 -16.06 -22.66
C ASP A 11 24.47 -16.03 -21.13
N PHE A 12 23.31 -15.88 -20.51
CA PHE A 12 22.97 -16.10 -19.10
C PHE A 12 23.46 -15.05 -18.10
N LEU A 13 22.66 -14.00 -17.92
CA LEU A 13 22.57 -13.38 -16.60
C LEU A 13 22.08 -14.45 -15.61
N CYS A 14 22.79 -14.58 -14.48
CA CYS A 14 22.35 -15.44 -13.36
C CYS A 14 20.93 -15.04 -12.93
N GLU A 15 20.08 -16.02 -12.61
CA GLU A 15 18.70 -15.79 -12.16
C GLU A 15 18.65 -14.75 -11.04
N ASP A 16 19.55 -14.84 -10.05
CA ASP A 16 19.63 -13.88 -8.93
C ASP A 16 19.85 -12.42 -9.39
N VAL A 17 20.72 -12.21 -10.39
CA VAL A 17 20.98 -10.88 -10.95
C VAL A 17 19.75 -10.39 -11.70
N LEU A 18 19.03 -11.28 -12.38
CA LEU A 18 17.79 -10.91 -13.06
C LEU A 18 16.70 -10.51 -12.08
N LEU A 19 16.52 -11.28 -11.00
CA LEU A 19 15.57 -10.96 -9.93
C LEU A 19 15.85 -9.59 -9.32
N GLU A 20 17.13 -9.27 -9.12
CA GLU A 20 17.54 -7.95 -8.64
C GLU A 20 17.22 -6.86 -9.67
N LEU A 21 17.48 -7.08 -10.96
CA LEU A 21 17.16 -6.13 -12.02
C LEU A 21 15.65 -5.84 -12.11
N PHE A 22 14.77 -6.82 -11.89
CA PHE A 22 13.32 -6.59 -11.85
C PHE A 22 12.86 -5.67 -10.72
N GLN A 23 13.63 -5.52 -9.64
CA GLN A 23 13.32 -4.57 -8.57
C GLN A 23 13.56 -3.12 -9.01
N TYR A 24 14.48 -2.90 -9.95
CA TYR A 24 14.96 -1.58 -10.33
C TYR A 24 14.47 -1.11 -11.70
N PHE A 25 14.31 -2.04 -12.65
CA PHE A 25 14.01 -1.73 -14.05
C PHE A 25 12.58 -2.06 -14.42
N TYR A 26 12.06 -1.36 -15.44
CA TYR A 26 10.78 -1.72 -16.02
C TYR A 26 10.92 -2.93 -16.93
N VAL A 27 9.85 -3.70 -17.04
CA VAL A 27 9.82 -4.92 -17.85
C VAL A 27 10.13 -4.61 -19.31
N ASP A 28 9.65 -3.49 -19.86
CA ASP A 28 10.02 -3.06 -21.20
C ASP A 28 11.53 -2.82 -21.36
N GLU A 29 12.18 -2.22 -20.37
CA GLU A 29 13.63 -2.00 -20.41
C GLU A 29 14.41 -3.30 -20.36
N LEU A 30 13.96 -4.25 -19.54
CA LEU A 30 14.58 -5.58 -19.47
C LEU A 30 14.37 -6.37 -20.76
N PHE A 31 13.18 -6.28 -21.36
CA PHE A 31 12.90 -6.89 -22.66
C PHE A 31 13.81 -6.33 -23.76
N TYR A 32 13.95 -5.00 -23.87
CA TYR A 32 14.79 -4.37 -24.88
C TYR A 32 16.29 -4.60 -24.65
N ALA A 33 16.74 -4.66 -23.38
CA ALA A 33 18.15 -4.83 -23.06
C ALA A 33 18.61 -6.30 -23.16
N PHE A 34 17.68 -7.26 -23.05
CA PHE A 34 18.00 -8.68 -22.95
C PHE A 34 17.05 -9.58 -23.76
N ASP A 35 17.11 -9.47 -25.09
CA ASP A 35 16.29 -10.26 -26.02
C ASP A 35 16.35 -11.79 -25.76
N GLY A 36 17.45 -12.32 -25.21
CA GLY A 36 17.61 -13.74 -24.87
C GLY A 36 16.79 -14.22 -23.66
N ILE A 37 16.31 -13.30 -22.81
CA ILE A 37 15.60 -13.62 -21.55
C ILE A 37 14.11 -13.86 -21.79
N ILE A 38 13.61 -13.40 -22.94
CA ILE A 38 12.23 -13.54 -23.39
C ILE A 38 11.74 -15.01 -23.29
N ASN A 39 12.60 -15.98 -23.63
CA ASN A 39 12.25 -17.40 -23.60
C ASN A 39 12.14 -17.99 -22.18
N HIS A 40 12.73 -17.35 -21.16
CA HIS A 40 12.75 -17.82 -19.77
C HIS A 40 11.86 -16.97 -18.84
N PHE A 41 11.29 -15.88 -19.37
CA PHE A 41 10.55 -14.87 -18.61
C PHE A 41 9.33 -15.44 -17.87
N SER A 42 8.55 -16.30 -18.53
CA SER A 42 7.38 -16.94 -17.93
C SER A 42 7.77 -17.82 -16.73
N SER A 43 8.88 -18.55 -16.84
CA SER A 43 9.40 -19.39 -15.75
C SER A 43 9.87 -18.54 -14.57
N LEU A 44 10.62 -17.47 -14.81
CA LEU A 44 11.10 -16.55 -13.78
C LEU A 44 9.96 -15.86 -13.00
N LEU A 45 8.91 -15.41 -13.70
CA LEU A 45 7.73 -14.82 -13.05
C LEU A 45 7.00 -15.83 -12.15
N THR A 46 6.97 -17.10 -12.55
CA THR A 46 6.24 -18.16 -11.83
C THR A 46 7.03 -18.67 -10.63
N ILE A 47 8.35 -18.82 -10.77
CA ILE A 47 9.23 -19.39 -9.74
C ILE A 47 9.57 -18.36 -8.67
N CYS A 48 9.77 -17.09 -9.04
CA CYS A 48 10.41 -16.12 -8.15
C CYS A 48 9.47 -15.04 -7.60
N ASN A 49 8.16 -15.13 -7.83
CA ASN A 49 7.14 -14.18 -7.34
C ASN A 49 7.54 -12.70 -7.57
N VAL A 50 8.11 -12.42 -8.74
CA VAL A 50 8.67 -11.12 -9.07
C VAL A 50 7.55 -10.13 -9.36
N ALA A 51 7.63 -8.93 -8.79
CA ALA A 51 6.71 -7.86 -9.13
C ALA A 51 6.93 -7.42 -10.58
N LEU A 52 5.86 -7.40 -11.37
CA LEU A 52 5.92 -6.94 -12.75
C LEU A 52 5.90 -5.40 -12.77
N HIS A 53 7.07 -4.78 -12.94
CA HIS A 53 7.20 -3.33 -13.06
C HIS A 53 6.83 -2.88 -14.49
N VAL A 54 5.61 -2.39 -14.68
CA VAL A 54 5.12 -2.00 -16.01
C VAL A 54 5.10 -0.48 -16.14
N ARG A 55 6.01 0.08 -16.95
CA ARG A 55 6.07 1.53 -17.20
C ARG A 55 4.77 2.06 -17.82
N ASN A 56 4.24 1.35 -18.81
CA ASN A 56 2.99 1.68 -19.49
C ASN A 56 2.34 0.40 -20.04
N VAL A 57 1.03 0.23 -19.86
CA VAL A 57 0.26 -0.86 -20.48
C VAL A 57 -0.28 -0.40 -21.85
N ASN A 58 0.63 0.08 -22.70
CA ASN A 58 0.32 0.61 -24.03
C ASN A 58 0.26 -0.52 -25.09
N THR A 59 0.03 -0.16 -26.35
CA THR A 59 -0.02 -1.10 -27.47
C THR A 59 1.27 -1.92 -27.58
N ASP A 60 2.43 -1.30 -27.35
CA ASP A 60 3.72 -1.99 -27.43
C ASP A 60 3.87 -3.06 -26.35
N PHE A 61 3.56 -2.73 -25.09
CA PHE A 61 3.54 -3.71 -24.01
C PHE A 61 2.60 -4.87 -24.33
N ARG A 62 1.39 -4.59 -24.82
CA ARG A 62 0.41 -5.63 -25.16
C ARG A 62 0.85 -6.51 -26.33
N LYS A 63 1.57 -5.96 -27.31
CA LYS A 63 1.95 -6.65 -28.54
C LYS A 63 3.28 -7.40 -28.40
N HIS A 64 4.23 -6.86 -27.64
CA HIS A 64 5.61 -7.32 -27.64
C HIS A 64 6.08 -7.90 -26.30
N ILE A 65 5.37 -7.63 -25.20
CA ILE A 65 5.79 -8.07 -23.86
C ILE A 65 4.76 -9.04 -23.28
N LEU A 66 3.49 -8.65 -23.27
CA LEU A 66 2.39 -9.44 -22.71
C LEU A 66 2.27 -10.86 -23.28
N PRO A 67 2.53 -11.15 -24.58
CA PRO A 67 2.46 -12.53 -25.09
C PRO A 67 3.48 -13.48 -24.47
N TYR A 68 4.57 -12.94 -23.93
CA TYR A 68 5.63 -13.70 -23.26
C TYR A 68 5.41 -13.79 -21.73
N ILE A 69 4.30 -13.22 -21.25
CA ILE A 69 3.87 -13.25 -19.86
C ILE A 69 2.58 -14.06 -19.78
N GLU A 70 2.59 -15.20 -19.10
CA GLU A 70 1.34 -15.89 -18.78
C GLU A 70 0.57 -15.08 -17.72
N PRO A 71 -0.57 -14.43 -18.04
CA PRO A 71 -1.24 -13.51 -17.10
C PRO A 71 -1.75 -14.19 -15.82
N LYS A 72 -1.98 -15.51 -15.90
CA LYS A 72 -2.34 -16.38 -14.78
C LYS A 72 -1.21 -16.54 -13.75
N ASN A 73 0.05 -16.25 -14.08
CA ASN A 73 1.17 -16.41 -13.16
C ASN A 73 1.62 -15.07 -12.56
N VAL A 74 1.00 -13.96 -12.96
CA VAL A 74 1.34 -12.63 -12.44
C VAL A 74 0.68 -12.42 -11.08
N LEU A 75 1.50 -12.44 -10.04
CA LEU A 75 1.08 -12.27 -8.65
C LEU A 75 1.15 -10.80 -8.18
N SER A 76 2.00 -9.99 -8.80
CA SER A 76 2.15 -8.58 -8.47
C SER A 76 2.39 -7.69 -9.69
N ILE A 77 1.78 -6.50 -9.70
CA ILE A 77 1.97 -5.47 -10.73
C ILE A 77 2.27 -4.13 -10.05
N ARG A 78 3.24 -3.40 -10.60
CA ARG A 78 3.54 -2.01 -10.26
C ARG A 78 3.41 -1.10 -11.48
N ILE A 79 2.61 -0.04 -11.36
CA ILE A 79 2.41 0.98 -12.40
C ILE A 79 2.96 2.32 -11.89
N PRO A 80 4.12 2.80 -12.39
CA PRO A 80 4.91 3.88 -11.79
C PRO A 80 4.44 5.31 -12.12
N ASN A 81 3.65 5.51 -13.18
CA ASN A 81 3.19 6.85 -13.54
C ASN A 81 1.88 6.82 -14.32
N MET A 82 0.77 6.89 -13.60
CA MET A 82 -0.56 6.90 -14.21
C MET A 82 -1.04 8.32 -14.60
N TYR A 83 -0.34 9.41 -14.26
CA TYR A 83 -0.93 10.77 -14.28
C TYR A 83 -1.56 11.18 -15.62
N GLN A 84 -0.98 10.73 -16.73
CA GLN A 84 -1.44 11.00 -18.10
C GLN A 84 -1.94 9.74 -18.82
N MET A 85 -2.01 8.61 -18.12
CA MET A 85 -2.47 7.36 -18.68
C MET A 85 -3.99 7.30 -18.70
N ALA A 86 -4.54 6.71 -19.76
CA ALA A 86 -5.90 6.22 -19.73
C ALA A 86 -6.04 5.11 -18.67
N SER A 87 -7.28 4.89 -18.22
CA SER A 87 -7.59 3.79 -17.30
C SER A 87 -7.18 2.44 -17.91
N VAL A 88 -6.51 1.62 -17.10
CA VAL A 88 -6.00 0.31 -17.50
C VAL A 88 -6.99 -0.78 -17.09
N ASP A 89 -7.26 -1.73 -17.98
CA ASP A 89 -8.00 -2.95 -17.66
C ASP A 89 -7.02 -4.02 -17.15
N LEU A 90 -7.27 -4.52 -15.94
CA LEU A 90 -6.42 -5.53 -15.29
C LEU A 90 -7.11 -6.92 -15.18
N SER A 91 -8.26 -7.11 -15.81
CA SER A 91 -9.08 -8.33 -15.68
C SER A 91 -8.39 -9.63 -16.10
N GLN A 92 -7.39 -9.53 -16.99
CA GLN A 92 -6.60 -10.67 -17.46
C GLN A 92 -5.69 -11.27 -16.38
N PHE A 93 -5.31 -10.50 -15.35
CA PHE A 93 -4.38 -10.92 -14.31
C PHE A 93 -5.12 -11.59 -13.14
N LYS A 94 -5.66 -12.78 -13.38
CA LYS A 94 -6.56 -13.46 -12.44
C LYS A 94 -5.92 -13.79 -11.09
N CYS A 95 -4.61 -13.99 -11.02
CA CYS A 95 -3.88 -14.32 -9.79
C CYS A 95 -3.24 -13.11 -9.10
N LEU A 96 -3.51 -11.89 -9.57
CA LEU A 96 -2.94 -10.67 -9.03
C LEU A 96 -3.33 -10.48 -7.56
N GLY A 97 -2.36 -10.61 -6.66
CA GLY A 97 -2.52 -10.44 -5.21
C GLY A 97 -2.07 -9.08 -4.69
N LEU A 98 -1.03 -8.49 -5.31
CA LEU A 98 -0.47 -7.19 -4.94
C LEU A 98 -0.50 -6.21 -6.12
N LEU A 99 -1.12 -5.05 -5.92
CA LEU A 99 -1.14 -3.97 -6.90
C LEU A 99 -0.52 -2.69 -6.33
N VAL A 100 0.45 -2.11 -7.04
CA VAL A 100 1.10 -0.85 -6.69
C VAL A 100 0.82 0.20 -7.77
N LEU A 101 0.15 1.28 -7.42
CA LEU A 101 -0.27 2.35 -8.33
C LEU A 101 0.41 3.66 -7.95
N HIS A 102 1.13 4.28 -8.87
CA HIS A 102 1.76 5.57 -8.66
C HIS A 102 1.15 6.66 -9.54
N ASN A 103 1.05 7.87 -8.99
CA ASN A 103 0.45 9.04 -9.62
C ASN A 103 -0.98 8.78 -10.13
N VAL A 104 -1.73 7.95 -9.40
CA VAL A 104 -3.13 7.66 -9.72
C VAL A 104 -3.99 8.92 -9.53
N THR A 105 -5.08 9.01 -10.27
CA THR A 105 -6.09 10.05 -10.23
C THR A 105 -7.48 9.41 -10.23
N ASP A 106 -8.53 10.16 -9.94
CA ASP A 106 -9.89 9.64 -10.03
C ASP A 106 -10.27 9.23 -11.47
N HIS A 107 -9.69 9.88 -12.48
CA HIS A 107 -9.95 9.63 -13.91
C HIS A 107 -9.22 8.42 -14.49
N ASN A 108 -8.03 8.09 -13.98
CA ASN A 108 -7.20 6.99 -14.50
C ASN A 108 -7.25 5.72 -13.64
N TRP A 109 -8.10 5.69 -12.61
CA TRP A 109 -8.32 4.52 -11.76
C TRP A 109 -8.52 3.25 -12.62
N PRO A 110 -7.83 2.13 -12.34
CA PRO A 110 -7.96 0.91 -13.15
C PRO A 110 -9.41 0.40 -13.23
N ARG A 111 -9.80 -0.07 -14.41
CA ARG A 111 -11.09 -0.75 -14.62
C ARG A 111 -10.92 -2.24 -14.39
N ASN A 112 -12.03 -2.90 -14.03
CA ASN A 112 -12.12 -4.36 -13.93
C ASN A 112 -11.00 -4.99 -13.08
N LEU A 113 -10.79 -4.45 -11.88
CA LEU A 113 -9.79 -4.96 -10.93
C LEU A 113 -10.06 -6.44 -10.60
N PRO A 114 -9.04 -7.32 -10.65
CA PRO A 114 -9.16 -8.70 -10.22
C PRO A 114 -9.64 -8.82 -8.77
N ARG A 115 -10.55 -9.77 -8.52
CA ARG A 115 -11.11 -10.04 -7.18
C ARG A 115 -10.10 -10.63 -6.18
N ASN A 116 -8.89 -10.95 -6.65
CA ASN A 116 -7.85 -11.57 -5.82
C ASN A 116 -6.86 -10.56 -5.24
N ILE A 117 -6.98 -9.27 -5.57
CA ILE A 117 -6.09 -8.24 -5.00
C ILE A 117 -6.37 -8.14 -3.51
N LYS A 118 -5.42 -8.62 -2.70
CA LYS A 118 -5.45 -8.55 -1.24
C LYS A 118 -4.69 -7.34 -0.71
N SER A 119 -3.65 -6.90 -1.41
CA SER A 119 -2.82 -5.77 -1.02
C SER A 119 -2.79 -4.71 -2.12
N LEU A 120 -3.07 -3.47 -1.74
CA LEU A 120 -3.09 -2.32 -2.64
C LEU A 120 -2.22 -1.20 -2.06
N ILE A 121 -1.21 -0.76 -2.83
CA ILE A 121 -0.35 0.36 -2.48
C ILE A 121 -0.60 1.49 -3.48
N ILE A 122 -0.91 2.68 -2.99
CA ILE A 122 -1.31 3.81 -3.83
C ILE A 122 -0.42 5.01 -3.52
N HIS A 123 0.10 5.65 -4.55
CA HIS A 123 0.73 6.97 -4.46
C HIS A 123 -0.12 7.98 -5.25
N VAL A 124 -0.69 8.94 -4.54
CA VAL A 124 -1.64 9.91 -5.10
C VAL A 124 -1.17 11.34 -4.90
N ARG A 125 -1.39 12.19 -5.91
CA ARG A 125 -1.19 13.64 -5.79
C ARG A 125 -2.36 14.27 -5.04
N SER A 126 -2.09 15.37 -4.36
CA SER A 126 -3.02 16.05 -3.43
C SER A 126 -4.45 16.25 -3.95
N LYS A 127 -4.65 16.67 -5.21
CA LYS A 127 -5.99 17.01 -5.72
C LYS A 127 -6.99 15.84 -5.80
N HIS A 128 -6.51 14.59 -5.87
CA HIS A 128 -7.35 13.41 -6.16
C HIS A 128 -7.52 12.45 -4.98
N ARG A 129 -6.87 12.74 -3.86
CA ARG A 129 -6.68 11.80 -2.75
C ARG A 129 -7.98 11.24 -2.16
N ASN A 130 -9.01 12.05 -1.94
CA ASN A 130 -10.24 11.60 -1.31
C ASN A 130 -10.99 10.60 -2.20
N LYS A 131 -11.28 10.99 -3.45
CA LYS A 131 -11.93 10.12 -4.43
C LYS A 131 -11.16 8.82 -4.68
N VAL A 132 -9.83 8.88 -4.75
CA VAL A 132 -8.99 7.69 -4.95
C VAL A 132 -9.05 6.78 -3.71
N LEU A 133 -9.03 7.35 -2.50
CA LEU A 133 -9.18 6.56 -1.28
C LEU A 133 -10.57 5.91 -1.21
N GLU A 134 -11.64 6.66 -1.47
CA GLU A 134 -13.02 6.12 -1.50
C GLU A 134 -13.13 4.92 -2.45
N LYS A 135 -12.59 5.06 -3.66
CA LYS A 135 -12.53 3.95 -4.63
C LYS A 135 -11.74 2.75 -4.12
N ALA A 136 -10.64 2.98 -3.40
CA ALA A 136 -9.83 1.91 -2.81
C ALA A 136 -10.58 1.20 -1.68
N LEU A 137 -11.23 1.95 -0.79
CA LEU A 137 -11.98 1.42 0.35
C LEU A 137 -13.24 0.67 -0.07
N ALA A 138 -13.82 1.01 -1.22
CA ALA A 138 -14.96 0.30 -1.80
C ALA A 138 -14.63 -1.09 -2.37
N LEU A 139 -13.35 -1.48 -2.44
CA LEU A 139 -12.94 -2.79 -2.94
C LEU A 139 -13.12 -3.89 -1.88
N ASP A 140 -13.89 -4.90 -2.24
CA ASP A 140 -14.23 -6.03 -1.35
C ASP A 140 -13.10 -7.04 -1.12
N SER A 141 -12.11 -7.06 -2.01
CA SER A 141 -11.03 -8.04 -1.93
C SER A 141 -9.84 -7.56 -1.11
N VAL A 142 -9.70 -6.23 -0.95
CA VAL A 142 -8.50 -5.60 -0.43
C VAL A 142 -8.51 -5.64 1.09
N GLN A 143 -7.57 -6.39 1.65
CA GLN A 143 -7.40 -6.51 3.11
C GLN A 143 -6.32 -5.56 3.64
N ARG A 144 -5.34 -5.21 2.80
CA ARG A 144 -4.26 -4.28 3.14
C ARG A 144 -4.25 -3.12 2.17
N LEU A 145 -4.35 -1.91 2.70
CA LEU A 145 -4.30 -0.68 1.94
C LEU A 145 -3.18 0.21 2.48
N GLU A 146 -2.21 0.52 1.61
CA GLU A 146 -1.19 1.53 1.87
C GLU A 146 -1.43 2.74 0.97
N PHE A 147 -1.52 3.91 1.59
CA PHE A 147 -1.90 5.13 0.92
C PHE A 147 -0.85 6.23 1.16
N ASN A 148 -0.14 6.56 0.09
CA ASN A 148 0.96 7.49 0.06
C ASN A 148 0.50 8.82 -0.59
N SER A 149 0.63 9.92 0.13
CA SER A 149 0.35 11.26 -0.41
C SER A 149 1.18 12.33 0.28
N THR A 150 1.30 13.52 -0.30
CA THR A 150 1.99 14.64 0.36
C THR A 150 1.19 15.23 1.51
N CYS A 151 -0.13 15.13 1.43
CA CYS A 151 -1.04 15.60 2.47
C CYS A 151 -2.31 14.75 2.43
N LEU A 152 -2.81 14.35 3.59
CA LEU A 152 -4.03 13.58 3.76
C LEU A 152 -4.91 14.32 4.76
N HIS A 153 -6.16 14.56 4.40
CA HIS A 153 -7.14 15.17 5.28
C HIS A 153 -8.48 14.50 5.07
N PHE A 154 -8.87 13.70 6.05
CA PHE A 154 -10.16 13.03 6.14
C PHE A 154 -10.86 13.63 7.34
N GLY A 155 -11.88 14.47 7.11
CA GLY A 155 -12.33 15.41 8.13
C GLY A 155 -13.84 15.58 8.25
N LYS A 156 -14.65 14.72 7.62
CA LYS A 156 -16.11 14.78 7.78
C LYS A 156 -16.72 13.39 7.95
N SER A 157 -17.26 13.16 9.14
CA SER A 157 -18.10 12.02 9.54
C SER A 157 -19.35 11.80 8.68
N SER A 158 -19.75 12.77 7.84
CA SER A 158 -20.87 12.65 6.90
C SER A 158 -20.57 11.78 5.67
N GLU A 159 -19.34 11.32 5.49
CA GLU A 159 -18.89 10.49 4.36
C GLU A 159 -18.90 9.00 4.74
N ALA A 160 -20.03 8.49 5.24
CA ALA A 160 -20.19 7.04 5.39
C ALA A 160 -20.12 6.40 3.99
N LEU A 161 -19.22 5.43 3.81
CA LEU A 161 -19.20 4.57 2.64
C LEU A 161 -20.54 3.84 2.56
N HIS A 162 -20.96 3.48 1.35
CA HIS A 162 -22.19 2.71 1.12
C HIS A 162 -22.22 1.37 1.90
N LYS A 163 -21.05 0.84 2.23
CA LYS A 163 -20.85 -0.31 3.12
C LYS A 163 -19.50 -0.19 3.82
N PRO A 164 -19.31 -0.82 4.98
CA PRO A 164 -18.00 -0.96 5.59
C PRO A 164 -16.99 -1.59 4.63
N SER A 165 -15.77 -1.08 4.66
CA SER A 165 -14.63 -1.57 3.89
C SER A 165 -14.13 -2.90 4.47
N SER A 166 -13.63 -3.76 3.57
CA SER A 166 -13.00 -5.04 3.94
C SER A 166 -11.55 -4.90 4.42
N VAL A 167 -11.01 -3.68 4.41
CA VAL A 167 -9.63 -3.37 4.80
C VAL A 167 -9.43 -3.64 6.29
N LYS A 168 -8.46 -4.50 6.60
CA LYS A 168 -8.02 -4.85 7.94
C LYS A 168 -6.70 -4.17 8.34
N GLN A 169 -5.89 -3.79 7.37
CA GLN A 169 -4.61 -3.12 7.59
C GLN A 169 -4.57 -1.83 6.77
N LEU A 170 -4.52 -0.69 7.46
CA LEU A 170 -4.50 0.63 6.84
C LEU A 170 -3.20 1.35 7.21
N ILE A 171 -2.47 1.79 6.18
CA ILE A 171 -1.18 2.45 6.34
C ILE A 171 -1.23 3.79 5.60
N PHE A 172 -1.06 4.88 6.32
CA PHE A 172 -0.96 6.23 5.78
C PHE A 172 0.48 6.74 5.84
N ASN A 173 1.05 6.93 4.66
CA ASN A 173 2.39 7.48 4.48
C ASN A 173 2.26 8.89 3.90
N SER A 174 2.24 9.89 4.78
CA SER A 174 2.12 11.28 4.37
C SER A 174 3.08 12.19 5.12
N GLN A 175 3.41 13.33 4.52
CA GLN A 175 4.13 14.40 5.21
C GLN A 175 3.23 15.20 6.14
N ARG A 176 1.92 15.20 5.87
CA ARG A 176 0.88 15.78 6.72
C ARG A 176 -0.35 14.90 6.70
N CYS A 177 -0.74 14.34 7.83
CA CYS A 177 -1.91 13.47 7.91
C CYS A 177 -2.90 14.02 8.94
N PHE A 178 -4.16 14.18 8.55
CA PHE A 178 -5.28 14.52 9.41
C PHE A 178 -6.34 13.44 9.20
N ILE A 179 -6.67 12.71 10.25
CA ILE A 179 -7.58 11.57 10.21
C ILE A 179 -8.70 11.80 11.22
N ASP A 180 -9.94 11.87 10.74
CA ASP A 180 -11.14 11.72 11.55
C ASP A 180 -11.34 10.23 11.86
N TYR A 181 -11.14 9.86 13.11
CA TYR A 181 -11.26 8.47 13.56
C TYR A 181 -12.70 7.99 13.58
N THR A 182 -13.68 8.89 13.66
CA THR A 182 -15.10 8.53 13.55
C THR A 182 -15.40 7.94 12.18
N PHE A 183 -14.83 8.54 11.13
CA PHE A 183 -14.91 7.98 9.79
C PHE A 183 -14.31 6.57 9.74
N LEU A 184 -13.13 6.36 10.34
CA LEU A 184 -12.51 5.03 10.35
C LEU A 184 -13.34 4.01 11.13
N LEU A 185 -13.90 4.38 12.28
CA LEU A 185 -14.72 3.51 13.11
C LEU A 185 -16.02 3.08 12.41
N ILE A 186 -16.66 4.00 11.70
CA ILE A 186 -17.89 3.72 10.94
C ILE A 186 -17.58 2.84 9.72
N ASN A 187 -16.49 3.15 9.01
CA ASN A 187 -16.23 2.55 7.70
C ASN A 187 -15.30 1.34 7.74
N MET A 188 -14.55 1.14 8.80
CA MET A 188 -13.60 0.03 8.97
C MET A 188 -13.70 -0.53 10.40
N PRO A 189 -14.87 -1.04 10.82
CA PRO A 189 -15.07 -1.53 12.19
C PRO A 189 -14.14 -2.71 12.54
N ASP A 190 -13.77 -3.53 11.53
CA ASP A 190 -12.90 -4.68 11.66
C ASP A 190 -11.40 -4.34 11.42
N LEU A 191 -11.02 -3.06 11.55
CA LEU A 191 -9.64 -2.64 11.35
C LEU A 191 -8.73 -3.24 12.43
N GLN A 192 -7.72 -3.99 12.01
CA GLN A 192 -6.79 -4.70 12.89
C GLN A 192 -5.45 -3.97 13.06
N LEU A 193 -5.04 -3.24 12.03
CA LEU A 193 -3.81 -2.46 12.02
C LEU A 193 -4.06 -1.08 11.46
N LEU A 194 -3.63 -0.06 12.21
CA LEU A 194 -3.57 1.31 11.74
C LEU A 194 -2.15 1.86 11.92
N LYS A 195 -1.57 2.31 10.82
CA LYS A 195 -0.30 3.04 10.83
C LYS A 195 -0.46 4.40 10.17
N ALA A 196 0.03 5.46 10.81
CA ALA A 196 0.05 6.79 10.22
C ALA A 196 1.31 7.56 10.60
N ASN A 197 1.98 8.11 9.59
CA ASN A 197 3.16 8.95 9.75
C ASN A 197 2.80 10.44 9.68
N GLN A 198 3.47 11.27 10.49
CA GLN A 198 3.32 12.72 10.52
C GLN A 198 1.85 13.16 10.70
N LEU A 199 1.18 12.57 11.70
CA LEU A 199 -0.19 12.91 12.06
C LEU A 199 -0.23 14.27 12.76
N PHE A 200 -1.02 15.20 12.22
CA PHE A 200 -1.26 16.52 12.79
C PHE A 200 -2.63 16.47 13.47
N TYR A 201 -2.66 16.82 14.77
CA TYR A 201 -3.88 16.97 15.56
C TYR A 201 -4.96 15.91 15.27
N PRO A 202 -4.89 14.70 15.87
CA PRO A 202 -6.03 13.78 15.92
C PRO A 202 -7.16 14.49 16.69
N HIS A 203 -7.93 15.34 16.03
CA HIS A 203 -8.88 16.19 16.71
C HIS A 203 -10.00 15.35 17.34
N ARG A 204 -10.34 15.73 18.58
CA ARG A 204 -11.58 15.49 19.34
C ARG A 204 -12.42 14.35 18.79
N VAL A 205 -12.07 13.12 19.18
CA VAL A 205 -13.03 12.02 19.20
C VAL A 205 -14.26 12.58 19.90
N ASP A 206 -15.35 12.76 19.14
CA ASP A 206 -16.66 13.03 19.72
C ASP A 206 -16.86 11.93 20.79
N PRO A 207 -17.26 12.23 22.04
CA PRO A 207 -17.33 11.25 23.14
C PRO A 207 -18.33 10.09 22.91
N ASN A 208 -18.75 9.88 21.66
CA ASN A 208 -19.39 8.69 21.17
C ASN A 208 -18.63 7.42 21.59
N PRO A 209 -19.37 6.35 21.93
CA PRO A 209 -18.80 5.12 22.50
C PRO A 209 -18.14 4.20 21.47
N LEU A 210 -18.08 4.59 20.19
CA LEU A 210 -17.54 3.73 19.13
C LEU A 210 -16.03 3.60 19.30
N ARG A 211 -15.56 2.36 19.45
CA ARG A 211 -14.14 1.99 19.55
C ARG A 211 -13.88 0.82 18.62
N PHE A 212 -12.64 0.68 18.15
CA PHE A 212 -12.25 -0.51 17.41
C PHE A 212 -12.19 -1.71 18.35
N SER A 213 -13.00 -2.73 18.08
CA SER A 213 -12.95 -4.00 18.83
C SER A 213 -11.78 -4.87 18.39
N GLU A 214 -11.41 -4.83 17.11
CA GLU A 214 -10.41 -5.72 16.51
C GLU A 214 -9.03 -5.06 16.33
N LEU A 215 -8.84 -3.81 16.77
CA LEU A 215 -7.57 -3.11 16.56
C LEU A 215 -6.48 -3.70 17.44
N HIS A 216 -5.58 -4.47 16.83
CA HIS A 216 -4.46 -5.11 17.51
C HIS A 216 -3.19 -4.28 17.47
N THR A 217 -2.99 -3.49 16.40
CA THR A 217 -1.77 -2.70 16.19
C THR A 217 -2.11 -1.26 15.87
N LEU A 218 -1.53 -0.34 16.65
CA LEU A 218 -1.62 1.10 16.43
C LEU A 218 -0.21 1.71 16.39
N ASP A 219 0.23 2.20 15.24
CA ASP A 219 1.56 2.82 15.05
C ASP A 219 1.39 4.26 14.52
N LEU A 220 1.43 5.24 15.43
CA LEU A 220 1.22 6.65 15.11
C LEU A 220 2.47 7.48 15.42
N ILE A 221 2.93 8.20 14.41
CA ILE A 221 3.95 9.23 14.58
C ILE A 221 3.25 10.59 14.50
N CYS A 222 3.03 11.20 15.66
CA CYS A 222 2.31 12.45 15.80
C CYS A 222 3.27 13.65 15.85
N LYS A 223 2.81 14.77 15.29
CA LYS A 223 3.50 16.05 15.36
C LYS A 223 2.63 17.02 16.16
N HIS A 224 3.22 17.73 17.12
CA HIS A 224 2.55 18.78 17.90
C HIS A 224 1.40 18.27 18.79
N LEU A 225 1.56 17.11 19.45
CA LEU A 225 0.55 16.56 20.35
C LEU A 225 1.16 16.26 21.71
N ASP A 226 0.48 16.64 22.80
CA ASP A 226 0.91 16.31 24.15
C ASP A 226 0.77 14.79 24.43
N ILE A 227 1.60 14.24 25.30
CA ILE A 227 1.54 12.82 25.71
C ILE A 227 0.19 12.49 26.37
N ASP A 228 -0.36 13.38 27.20
CA ASP A 228 -1.64 13.17 27.86
C ASP A 228 -2.79 13.11 26.82
N GLU A 229 -2.70 13.93 25.78
CA GLU A 229 -3.64 13.91 24.66
C GLU A 229 -3.50 12.62 23.83
N MET A 230 -2.27 12.11 23.63
CA MET A 230 -2.02 10.82 22.98
C MET A 230 -2.63 9.65 23.77
N ILE A 231 -2.49 9.64 25.10
CA ILE A 231 -3.03 8.58 25.95
C ILE A 231 -4.56 8.63 25.97
N SER A 232 -5.14 9.83 26.14
CA SER A 232 -6.59 10.03 26.06
C SER A 232 -7.14 9.55 24.72
N PHE A 233 -6.44 9.88 23.64
CA PHE A 233 -6.77 9.42 22.29
C PHE A 233 -6.79 7.88 22.19
N VAL A 234 -5.73 7.17 22.62
CA VAL A 234 -5.70 5.70 22.57
C VAL A 234 -6.85 5.07 23.36
N LYS A 235 -7.15 5.61 24.56
CA LYS A 235 -8.26 5.14 25.41
C LYS A 235 -9.62 5.28 24.74
N ASN A 236 -9.79 6.25 23.86
CA ASN A 236 -11.05 6.52 23.17
C ASN A 236 -11.16 5.80 21.82
N VAL A 237 -10.05 5.33 21.25
CA VAL A 237 -10.06 4.72 19.91
C VAL A 237 -10.11 3.20 19.93
N ALA A 238 -9.49 2.54 20.92
CA ALA A 238 -9.47 1.08 20.98
C ALA A 238 -10.21 0.52 22.19
N ALA A 239 -10.94 -0.58 22.00
CA ALA A 239 -11.28 -1.48 23.10
C ALA A 239 -10.01 -2.23 23.56
N CYS A 240 -10.09 -3.02 24.64
CA CYS A 240 -8.95 -3.74 25.25
C CYS A 240 -8.29 -4.82 24.37
N SER A 241 -8.17 -4.62 23.06
CA SER A 241 -7.66 -5.56 22.05
C SER A 241 -6.31 -5.16 21.46
N LEU A 242 -5.77 -3.99 21.84
CA LEU A 242 -4.44 -3.54 21.44
C LEU A 242 -3.38 -4.47 22.03
N ARG A 243 -2.63 -5.12 21.14
CA ARG A 243 -1.46 -5.94 21.48
C ARG A 243 -0.16 -5.18 21.27
N GLN A 244 -0.16 -4.26 20.30
CA GLN A 244 0.98 -3.41 19.99
C GLN A 244 0.53 -1.98 19.77
N CYS A 245 1.21 -1.05 20.44
CA CYS A 245 0.94 0.37 20.33
C CYS A 245 2.27 1.12 20.38
N ARG A 246 2.53 1.87 19.31
CA ARG A 246 3.69 2.73 19.17
C ARG A 246 3.19 4.15 18.91
N LEU A 247 3.52 5.04 19.83
CA LEU A 247 3.19 6.45 19.78
C LEU A 247 4.50 7.24 19.84
N VAL A 248 4.78 8.02 18.80
CA VAL A 248 6.01 8.83 18.71
C VAL A 248 5.63 10.29 18.54
N ASN A 249 6.00 11.14 19.50
CA ASN A 249 5.88 12.59 19.37
C ASN A 249 7.17 13.16 18.76
N ILE A 250 7.05 13.95 17.69
CA ILE A 250 8.19 14.53 16.98
C ILE A 250 8.67 15.85 17.61
N THR A 251 7.81 16.56 18.37
CA THR A 251 8.13 17.93 18.84
C THR A 251 8.79 18.01 20.21
N ASP A 252 8.71 16.96 21.02
CA ASP A 252 9.44 16.87 22.30
C ASP A 252 9.98 15.46 22.49
N SER A 253 11.29 15.37 22.76
CA SER A 253 12.00 14.12 23.00
C SER A 253 11.57 13.49 24.33
N LEU A 254 10.44 12.79 24.35
CA LEU A 254 10.15 11.80 25.37
C LEU A 254 10.10 10.43 24.69
N SER A 255 11.18 9.69 24.98
CA SER A 255 11.49 8.33 24.57
C SER A 255 10.24 7.46 24.41
N SER A 256 10.18 6.72 23.31
CA SER A 256 9.23 5.64 23.05
C SER A 256 9.03 4.68 24.23
N THR A 257 9.98 4.63 25.17
CA THR A 257 9.93 3.85 26.41
C THR A 257 8.84 4.34 27.38
N ILE A 258 8.59 5.65 27.49
CA ILE A 258 7.59 6.19 28.44
C ILE A 258 6.16 5.95 27.94
N ALA A 259 5.93 6.11 26.63
CA ALA A 259 4.65 5.77 26.03
C ALA A 259 4.33 4.27 26.16
N VAL A 260 5.33 3.40 25.93
CA VAL A 260 5.18 1.94 26.14
C VAL A 260 4.85 1.62 27.60
N ILE A 261 5.58 2.20 28.57
CA ILE A 261 5.34 1.99 30.00
C ILE A 261 3.93 2.44 30.42
N LEU A 262 3.50 3.64 29.98
CA LEU A 262 2.17 4.15 30.34
C LEU A 262 1.05 3.30 29.74
N ILE A 263 1.21 2.82 28.50
CA ILE A 263 0.22 1.93 27.87
C ILE A 263 0.17 0.58 28.59
N SER A 264 1.31 -0.02 28.95
CA SER A 264 1.36 -1.27 29.72
C SER A 264 0.76 -1.15 31.13
N CYS A 265 0.86 0.02 31.77
CA CYS A 265 0.24 0.27 33.09
C CYS A 265 -1.29 0.37 33.02
N TYR A 266 -1.86 0.80 31.88
CA TYR A 266 -3.31 0.93 31.70
C TYR A 266 -3.96 -0.27 31.02
N PHE A 267 -3.19 -1.09 30.30
CA PHE A 267 -3.63 -2.33 29.66
C PHE A 267 -2.77 -3.49 30.18
N PRO A 268 -3.10 -4.09 31.33
CA PRO A 268 -2.23 -5.08 31.98
C PRO A 268 -1.99 -6.35 31.15
N ASP A 269 -2.83 -6.63 30.15
CA ASP A 269 -2.67 -7.77 29.23
C ASP A 269 -1.67 -7.52 28.08
N PHE A 270 -1.02 -6.35 28.01
CA PHE A 270 -0.10 -5.98 26.92
C PHE A 270 1.21 -6.80 26.88
N HIS A 271 1.47 -7.64 27.90
CA HIS A 271 2.68 -8.46 28.02
C HIS A 271 2.43 -9.97 27.87
N ARG A 272 1.25 -10.39 27.39
CA ARG A 272 0.94 -11.80 27.12
C ARG A 272 1.00 -12.16 25.65
#